data_AF-A0A947CPP6-F1
#
_entry.id   AF-A0A947CPP6-F1
#
_cell.length_a   1.000
_cell.length_b   1.000
_cell.length_c   1.000
_cell.angle_alpha   90.00
_cell.angle_beta   90.00
_cell.angle_gamma   90.00
#
_symmetry.space_group_name_H-M   'P 1'
#
loop_
_entity.id
_entity.type
_entity.pdbx_description
1 polymer ?
#
loop_
_entity_poly.entity_id
_entity_poly.type
_entity_poly.pdbx_seq_one_letter_code
_entity_poly.pdbx_strand_id
1 'polypeptide(L)'
;MPARAQQLILFGLGALVVAALALLAIEASSDQDIEVDESELVRARVKSRQVARSAPAAVRPRAEVAVAKPDDRSDEQQREIFKKPPSIPQPGPANAVRAKGEVTMSPGTEDFVLAMDQANKAYDRGDYMGALESAESLLETQPNNVRMLRIAVSSHCILGNADEAGTFYDRLPARDQRQLSRRCRRYGVEFE
;
A
#
# COMPACT_ATOMS: atom_id res chain seq x y z
N MET A 1 -32.26 -57.10 -2.38
CA MET A 1 -31.94 -55.87 -3.15
C MET A 1 -32.55 -54.57 -2.55
N PRO A 2 -32.57 -54.30 -1.21
CA PRO A 2 -33.11 -53.01 -0.71
C PRO A 2 -32.05 -51.91 -0.47
N ALA A 3 -30.75 -52.22 -0.43
CA ALA A 3 -29.72 -51.28 0.05
C ALA A 3 -29.53 -50.02 -0.83
N ARG A 4 -29.82 -50.08 -2.13
CA ARG A 4 -29.63 -48.94 -3.05
C ARG A 4 -30.72 -47.87 -2.97
N ALA A 5 -31.92 -48.22 -2.51
CA ALA A 5 -33.02 -47.26 -2.38
C ALA A 5 -32.82 -46.32 -1.18
N GLN A 6 -32.22 -46.81 -0.10
CA GLN A 6 -32.04 -46.06 1.15
C GLN A 6 -30.92 -44.99 1.04
N GLN A 7 -29.90 -45.25 0.23
CA GLN A 7 -28.84 -44.27 -0.04
C GLN A 7 -29.33 -43.07 -0.85
N LEU A 8 -30.19 -43.28 -1.85
CA LEU A 8 -30.72 -42.18 -2.68
C LEU A 8 -31.62 -41.21 -1.89
N ILE A 9 -32.37 -41.71 -0.91
CA ILE A 9 -33.24 -40.88 -0.06
C ILE A 9 -32.41 -39.98 0.88
N LEU A 10 -31.29 -40.49 1.42
CA LEU A 10 -30.41 -39.71 2.29
C LEU A 10 -29.66 -38.61 1.53
N PHE A 11 -29.20 -38.86 0.30
CA PHE A 11 -28.56 -37.84 -0.53
C PHE A 11 -29.55 -36.75 -0.98
N GLY A 12 -30.80 -37.11 -1.29
CA GLY A 12 -31.84 -36.14 -1.68
C GLY A 12 -32.18 -35.15 -0.55
N LEU A 13 -32.32 -35.65 0.69
CA LEU A 13 -32.57 -34.79 1.86
C LEU A 13 -31.37 -33.89 2.19
N GLY A 14 -30.13 -34.40 2.07
CA GLY A 14 -28.93 -33.61 2.29
C GLY A 14 -28.81 -32.42 1.34
N ALA A 15 -29.07 -32.63 0.04
CA ALA A 15 -29.01 -31.55 -0.95
C ALA A 15 -30.08 -30.46 -0.70
N LEU A 16 -31.26 -30.85 -0.23
CA LEU A 16 -32.36 -29.93 0.04
C LEU A 16 -32.08 -29.04 1.25
N VAL A 17 -31.46 -29.59 2.31
CA VAL A 17 -31.06 -28.81 3.49
C VAL A 17 -29.94 -27.82 3.15
N VAL A 18 -28.95 -28.23 2.35
CA VAL A 18 -27.86 -27.33 1.93
C VAL A 18 -28.40 -26.20 1.05
N ALA A 19 -29.31 -26.49 0.12
CA ALA A 19 -29.93 -25.47 -0.72
C ALA A 19 -30.77 -24.48 0.12
N ALA A 20 -31.52 -24.96 1.12
CA ALA A 20 -32.29 -24.10 2.01
C ALA A 20 -31.40 -23.20 2.88
N LEU A 21 -30.28 -23.72 3.39
CA LEU A 21 -29.30 -22.94 4.16
C LEU A 21 -28.61 -21.88 3.28
N ALA A 22 -28.29 -22.21 2.03
CA ALA A 22 -27.71 -21.25 1.09
C ALA A 22 -28.68 -20.11 0.78
N LEU A 23 -29.98 -20.41 0.60
CA LEU A 23 -31.00 -19.39 0.38
C LEU A 23 -31.19 -18.47 1.60
N LEU A 24 -31.20 -19.03 2.81
CA LEU A 24 -31.26 -18.24 4.06
C LEU A 24 -30.03 -17.34 4.25
N ALA A 25 -28.84 -17.80 3.85
CA ALA A 25 -27.62 -16.99 3.92
C ALA A 25 -27.63 -15.80 2.95
N ILE A 26 -28.22 -15.99 1.76
CA ILE A 26 -28.37 -14.91 0.76
C ILE A 26 -29.32 -13.82 1.29
N GLU A 27 -30.49 -14.20 1.82
CA GLU A 27 -31.44 -13.23 2.39
C GLU A 27 -30.86 -12.49 3.61
N ALA A 28 -30.11 -13.18 4.47
CA ALA A 28 -29.48 -12.56 5.65
C ALA A 28 -28.41 -11.50 5.30
N SER A 29 -27.82 -11.57 4.11
CA SER A 29 -26.78 -10.62 3.67
C SER A 29 -27.33 -9.34 3.03
N SER A 30 -28.64 -9.26 2.81
CA SER A 30 -29.28 -8.19 2.04
C SER A 30 -29.68 -6.94 2.84
N ASP A 31 -29.57 -6.93 4.18
CA ASP A 31 -30.27 -5.94 5.04
C ASP A 31 -29.38 -5.34 6.15
N GLN A 32 -28.08 -5.23 5.93
CA GLN A 32 -27.20 -4.47 6.83
C GLN A 32 -26.52 -3.32 6.10
N ASP A 33 -27.33 -2.32 5.72
CA ASP A 33 -26.85 -0.95 5.58
C ASP A 33 -26.51 -0.42 6.98
N ILE A 34 -25.28 -0.68 7.44
CA ILE A 34 -24.74 -0.05 8.63
C ILE A 34 -24.45 1.41 8.26
N GLU A 35 -25.43 2.28 8.47
CA GLU A 35 -25.27 3.73 8.37
C GLU A 35 -24.34 4.19 9.49
N VAL A 36 -23.04 4.22 9.21
CA VAL A 36 -22.04 4.74 10.13
C VAL A 36 -22.20 6.25 10.18
N ASP A 37 -22.65 6.77 11.33
CA ASP A 37 -22.74 8.20 11.57
C ASP A 37 -21.33 8.84 11.50
N GLU A 38 -21.01 9.41 10.33
CA GLU A 38 -19.74 10.07 10.03
C GLU A 38 -19.41 11.19 11.05
N SER A 39 -20.43 11.77 11.69
CA SER A 39 -20.26 12.87 12.64
C SER A 39 -19.68 12.40 13.98
N GLU A 40 -20.03 11.19 14.43
CA GLU A 40 -19.44 10.53 15.60
C GLU A 40 -17.97 10.14 15.34
N LEU A 41 -17.64 9.67 14.13
CA LEU A 41 -16.26 9.31 13.75
C LEU A 41 -15.33 10.53 13.71
N VAL A 42 -15.82 11.66 13.19
CA VAL A 42 -15.10 12.94 13.18
C VAL A 42 -14.92 13.46 14.61
N ARG A 43 -15.96 13.39 15.45
CA ARG A 43 -15.91 13.81 16.86
C ARG A 43 -14.89 12.97 17.66
N ALA A 44 -14.83 11.66 17.41
CA ALA A 44 -13.84 10.78 18.03
C ALA A 44 -12.39 11.14 17.62
N ARG A 45 -12.14 11.47 16.35
CA ARG A 45 -10.82 11.92 15.86
C ARG A 45 -10.39 13.29 16.41
N VAL A 46 -11.32 14.22 16.59
CA VAL A 46 -11.01 15.54 17.16
C VAL A 46 -10.64 15.40 18.64
N LYS A 47 -11.39 14.59 19.39
CA LYS A 47 -11.15 14.35 20.82
C LYS A 47 -9.79 13.70 21.07
N SER A 48 -9.37 12.73 20.25
CA SER A 48 -8.06 12.06 20.40
C SER A 48 -6.88 12.98 20.08
N ARG A 49 -7.00 13.88 19.09
CA ARG A 49 -5.96 14.89 18.79
C ARG A 49 -5.80 15.93 19.90
N GLN A 50 -6.88 16.29 20.58
CA GLN A 50 -6.85 17.27 21.66
C GLN A 50 -6.15 16.71 22.92
N VAL A 51 -6.34 15.42 23.22
CA VAL A 51 -5.64 14.72 24.31
C VAL A 51 -4.14 14.59 24.02
N ALA A 52 -3.75 14.32 22.78
CA ALA A 52 -2.34 14.22 22.40
C ALA A 52 -1.57 15.56 22.50
N ARG A 53 -2.27 16.70 22.35
CA ARG A 53 -1.67 18.05 22.45
C ARG A 53 -1.57 18.58 23.88
N SER A 54 -2.29 17.98 24.82
CA SER A 54 -2.32 18.44 26.22
C SER A 54 -1.42 17.62 27.14
N ALA A 55 -0.70 16.63 26.61
CA ALA A 55 0.36 15.94 27.35
C ALA A 55 1.57 16.88 27.54
N PRO A 56 1.98 17.18 28.79
CA PRO A 56 3.19 17.96 29.03
C PRO A 56 4.41 17.21 28.48
N ALA A 57 5.26 17.92 27.75
CA ALA A 57 6.52 17.40 27.25
C ALA A 57 7.38 16.93 28.43
N ALA A 58 7.41 15.62 28.65
CA ALA A 58 8.30 15.01 29.61
C ALA A 58 9.75 15.30 29.18
N VAL A 59 10.38 16.23 29.89
CA VAL A 59 11.81 16.51 29.83
C VAL A 59 12.52 15.20 30.17
N ARG A 60 13.10 14.54 29.16
CA ARG A 60 13.93 13.36 29.39
C ARG A 60 15.22 13.81 30.10
N PRO A 61 15.60 13.20 31.24
CA PRO A 61 16.90 13.44 31.83
C PRO A 61 17.99 12.93 30.87
N ARG A 62 18.95 13.81 30.59
CA ARG A 62 20.15 13.53 29.80
C ARG A 62 20.99 12.50 30.56
N ALA A 63 20.91 11.24 30.15
CA ALA A 63 21.83 10.22 30.64
C ALA A 63 23.26 10.63 30.23
N GLU A 64 24.10 10.83 31.23
CA GLU A 64 25.51 11.17 31.12
C GLU A 64 26.25 9.92 30.61
N VAL A 65 26.52 9.89 29.30
CA VAL A 65 27.35 8.85 28.70
C VAL A 65 28.80 9.17 29.03
N ALA A 66 29.41 8.34 29.87
CA ALA A 66 30.84 8.37 30.14
C ALA A 66 31.62 8.21 28.82
N VAL A 67 32.37 9.25 28.49
CA VAL A 67 33.25 9.33 27.31
C VAL A 67 34.46 8.42 27.57
N ALA A 68 34.52 7.30 26.86
CA ALA A 68 35.76 6.57 26.68
C ALA A 68 36.73 7.43 25.85
N LYS A 69 37.99 7.51 26.29
CA LYS A 69 39.06 8.29 25.62
C LYS A 69 39.25 7.83 24.17
N PRO A 70 39.32 8.75 23.19
CA PRO A 70 39.69 8.42 21.82
C PRO A 70 41.21 8.19 21.71
N ASP A 71 41.61 7.16 20.97
CA ASP A 71 43.00 6.96 20.53
C ASP A 71 43.42 8.05 19.53
N ASP A 72 44.60 8.63 19.75
CA ASP A 72 45.25 9.75 19.03
C ASP A 72 45.69 9.45 17.57
N ARG A 73 45.00 8.57 16.84
CA ARG A 73 45.34 8.24 15.45
C ARG A 73 44.11 8.28 14.57
N SER A 74 43.83 9.42 13.93
CA SER A 74 43.20 9.53 12.59
C SER A 74 42.82 10.96 12.13
N ASP A 75 43.14 12.04 12.86
CA ASP A 75 42.63 13.37 12.52
C ASP A 75 43.25 14.05 11.29
N GLU A 76 44.45 13.64 10.85
CA GLU A 76 45.09 14.25 9.67
C GLU A 76 44.47 13.76 8.35
N GLN A 77 43.96 12.53 8.31
CA GLN A 77 43.50 11.90 7.07
C GLN A 77 42.04 12.22 6.72
N GLN A 78 41.23 12.68 7.69
CA GLN A 78 39.85 13.11 7.47
C GLN A 78 39.72 14.59 7.07
N ARG A 79 40.76 15.41 7.28
CA ARG A 79 40.71 16.86 6.97
C ARG A 79 41.04 17.21 5.52
N GLU A 80 41.67 16.32 4.75
CA GLU A 80 41.91 16.56 3.31
C GLU A 80 40.72 16.23 2.41
N ILE A 81 39.80 15.38 2.84
CA ILE A 81 38.67 14.93 2.01
C ILE A 81 37.53 15.98 1.95
N PHE A 82 37.50 16.94 2.87
CA PHE A 82 36.41 17.90 3.05
C PHE A 82 36.68 19.34 2.55
N LYS A 83 37.70 19.55 1.70
CA LYS A 83 38.00 20.88 1.12
C LYS A 83 37.35 21.18 -0.24
N LYS A 84 36.55 20.28 -0.80
CA LYS A 84 35.77 20.56 -2.01
C LYS A 84 34.30 20.21 -1.80
N PRO A 85 33.39 21.20 -1.70
CA PRO A 85 31.97 20.92 -1.76
C PRO A 85 31.69 20.13 -3.05
N PRO A 86 30.91 19.02 -3.02
CA PRO A 86 30.38 18.47 -4.25
C PRO A 86 29.53 19.57 -4.88
N SER A 87 29.95 20.04 -6.06
CA SER A 87 29.13 20.90 -6.90
C SER A 87 27.85 20.13 -7.19
N ILE A 88 26.78 20.43 -6.45
CA ILE A 88 25.42 20.05 -6.86
C ILE A 88 25.28 20.62 -8.27
N PRO A 89 25.02 19.82 -9.30
CA PRO A 89 24.69 20.36 -10.60
C PRO A 89 23.48 21.25 -10.37
N GLN A 90 23.67 22.56 -10.49
CA GLN A 90 22.54 23.47 -10.63
C GLN A 90 21.75 22.92 -11.81
N PRO A 91 20.45 22.62 -11.68
CA PRO A 91 19.63 22.43 -12.86
C PRO A 91 19.80 23.71 -13.67
N GLY A 92 20.53 23.61 -14.77
CA GLY A 92 20.69 24.72 -15.70
C GLY A 92 19.31 25.24 -16.08
N PRO A 93 19.18 26.49 -16.52
CA PRO A 93 17.91 27.03 -16.96
C PRO A 93 17.31 26.01 -17.94
N ALA A 94 16.25 25.35 -17.49
CA ALA A 94 15.46 24.48 -18.33
C ALA A 94 15.15 25.35 -19.54
N ASN A 95 15.66 24.96 -20.71
CA ASN A 95 15.21 25.52 -21.95
C ASN A 95 13.70 25.31 -21.96
N ALA A 96 13.00 26.37 -21.59
CA ALA A 96 11.57 26.52 -21.70
C ALA A 96 11.29 26.56 -23.20
N VAL A 97 11.32 25.40 -23.84
CA VAL A 97 10.45 25.17 -24.98
C VAL A 97 9.07 25.02 -24.36
N ARG A 98 8.46 26.17 -24.11
CA ARG A 98 7.01 26.31 -23.96
C ARG A 98 6.43 25.91 -25.31
N ALA A 99 6.35 24.61 -25.56
CA ALA A 99 5.39 24.10 -26.51
C ALA A 99 4.03 24.40 -25.90
N LYS A 100 3.41 25.51 -26.33
CA LYS A 100 1.95 25.60 -26.42
C LYS A 100 1.49 24.57 -27.46
N GLY A 101 1.71 23.29 -27.16
CA GLY A 101 0.90 22.24 -27.71
C GLY A 101 -0.26 22.14 -26.74
N GLU A 102 -1.43 22.58 -27.17
CA GLU A 102 -2.67 22.12 -26.58
C GLU A 102 -2.63 20.59 -26.74
N VAL A 103 -2.15 19.91 -25.69
CA VAL A 103 -2.20 18.46 -25.60
C VAL A 103 -3.69 18.20 -25.48
N THR A 104 -4.34 17.94 -26.61
CA THR A 104 -5.64 17.32 -26.65
C THR A 104 -5.47 15.94 -26.05
N MET A 105 -5.52 15.89 -24.71
CA MET A 105 -5.58 14.65 -23.97
C MET A 105 -6.81 13.92 -24.51
N SER A 106 -6.59 12.75 -25.11
CA SER A 106 -7.69 11.90 -25.52
C SER A 106 -8.55 11.65 -24.27
N PRO A 107 -9.89 11.69 -24.33
CA PRO A 107 -10.75 11.62 -23.14
C PRO A 107 -10.38 10.48 -22.17
N GLY A 108 -9.95 9.32 -22.69
CA GLY A 108 -9.50 8.19 -21.86
C GLY A 108 -8.17 8.39 -21.13
N THR A 109 -7.36 9.39 -21.48
CA THR A 109 -6.10 9.71 -20.80
C THR A 109 -6.30 10.56 -19.56
N GLU A 110 -7.31 11.43 -19.53
CA GLU A 110 -7.63 12.22 -18.33
C GLU A 110 -8.18 11.33 -17.24
N ASP A 111 -9.15 10.47 -17.57
CA ASP A 111 -9.72 9.49 -16.65
C ASP A 111 -8.65 8.54 -16.09
N PHE A 112 -7.74 8.07 -16.94
CA PHE A 112 -6.63 7.22 -16.51
C PHE A 112 -5.68 7.94 -15.52
N VAL A 113 -5.38 9.22 -15.77
CA VAL A 113 -4.54 10.02 -14.87
C VAL A 113 -5.24 10.25 -13.52
N LEU A 114 -6.54 10.54 -13.53
CA LEU A 114 -7.34 10.71 -12.32
C LEU A 114 -7.42 9.41 -11.52
N ALA A 115 -7.66 8.28 -12.18
CA ALA A 115 -7.70 6.97 -11.54
C ALA A 115 -6.33 6.59 -10.94
N MET A 116 -5.23 6.88 -11.63
CA MET A 116 -3.90 6.72 -11.04
C MET A 116 -3.73 7.57 -9.78
N ASP A 117 -4.12 8.84 -9.82
CA ASP A 117 -4.04 9.74 -8.65
C ASP A 117 -4.88 9.22 -7.48
N GLN A 118 -6.09 8.71 -7.76
CA GLN A 118 -6.94 8.06 -6.78
C GLN A 118 -6.27 6.84 -6.12
N ALA A 119 -5.67 5.94 -6.91
CA ALA A 119 -4.95 4.78 -6.39
C ALA A 119 -3.79 5.19 -5.46
N ASN A 120 -3.02 6.21 -5.83
CA ASN A 120 -1.95 6.73 -4.98
C ASN A 120 -2.49 7.33 -3.69
N LYS A 121 -3.54 8.16 -3.77
CA LYS A 121 -4.14 8.78 -2.59
C LYS A 121 -4.75 7.74 -1.64
N ALA A 122 -5.35 6.66 -2.16
CA ALA A 122 -5.83 5.55 -1.35
C ALA A 122 -4.67 4.89 -0.60
N TYR A 123 -3.57 4.59 -1.32
CA TYR A 123 -2.37 4.00 -0.74
C TYR A 123 -1.76 4.89 0.36
N ASP A 124 -1.64 6.19 0.10
CA ASP A 124 -1.08 7.16 1.05
C ASP A 124 -1.93 7.32 2.33
N ARG A 125 -3.24 7.06 2.25
CA ARG A 125 -4.15 7.06 3.42
C ARG A 125 -4.16 5.73 4.18
N GLY A 126 -3.47 4.71 3.67
CA GLY A 126 -3.47 3.37 4.24
C GLY A 126 -4.69 2.53 3.86
N ASP A 127 -5.48 2.99 2.88
CA ASP A 127 -6.54 2.18 2.26
C ASP A 127 -5.91 1.26 1.21
N TYR A 128 -5.24 0.22 1.69
CA TYR A 128 -4.45 -0.67 0.82
C TYR A 128 -5.33 -1.55 -0.07
N MET A 129 -6.55 -1.87 0.37
CA MET A 129 -7.51 -2.64 -0.41
C MET A 129 -8.07 -1.81 -1.56
N GLY A 130 -8.57 -0.60 -1.30
CA GLY A 130 -9.05 0.30 -2.36
C GLY A 130 -7.94 0.75 -3.32
N ALA A 131 -6.72 0.94 -2.80
CA ALA A 131 -5.55 1.22 -3.62
C ALA A 131 -5.18 0.05 -4.55
N LEU A 132 -5.29 -1.19 -4.05
CA LEU A 132 -5.01 -2.40 -4.81
C LEU A 132 -6.03 -2.57 -5.94
N GLU A 133 -7.33 -2.52 -5.64
CA GLU A 133 -8.40 -2.65 -6.63
C GLU A 133 -8.24 -1.63 -7.77
N SER A 134 -7.99 -0.36 -7.42
CA SER A 134 -7.75 0.69 -8.42
C SER A 134 -6.50 0.41 -9.25
N ALA A 135 -5.41 -0.05 -8.62
CA ALA A 135 -4.16 -0.35 -9.32
C ALA A 135 -4.31 -1.55 -10.27
N GLU A 136 -5.00 -2.61 -9.87
CA GLU A 136 -5.25 -3.80 -10.69
C GLU A 136 -6.07 -3.44 -11.92
N SER A 137 -7.17 -2.71 -11.75
CA SER A 137 -7.99 -2.23 -12.88
C SER A 137 -7.15 -1.41 -13.89
N LEU A 138 -6.27 -0.53 -13.41
CA LEU A 138 -5.38 0.24 -14.29
C LEU A 138 -4.34 -0.64 -15.00
N LEU A 139 -3.89 -1.72 -14.36
CA LEU A 139 -2.94 -2.67 -14.92
C LEU A 139 -3.55 -3.58 -16.00
N GLU A 140 -4.88 -3.73 -16.05
CA GLU A 140 -5.55 -4.41 -17.17
C GLU A 140 -5.33 -3.65 -18.48
N THR A 141 -5.35 -2.31 -18.42
CA THR A 141 -5.15 -1.46 -19.60
C THR A 141 -3.67 -1.16 -19.84
N GLN A 142 -2.89 -0.97 -18.77
CA GLN A 142 -1.46 -0.66 -18.85
C GLN A 142 -0.64 -1.62 -18.00
N PRO A 143 -0.39 -2.85 -18.50
CA PRO A 143 0.23 -3.91 -17.70
C PRO A 143 1.64 -3.58 -17.21
N ASN A 144 2.37 -2.71 -17.89
CA ASN A 144 3.75 -2.37 -17.50
C ASN A 144 3.84 -1.02 -16.77
N ASN A 145 2.72 -0.49 -16.27
CA ASN A 145 2.74 0.74 -15.49
C ASN A 145 3.43 0.50 -14.14
N VAL A 146 4.71 0.87 -14.08
CA VAL A 146 5.58 0.66 -12.91
C VAL A 146 4.99 1.29 -11.65
N ARG A 147 4.28 2.42 -11.77
CA ARG A 147 3.67 3.07 -10.60
C ARG A 147 2.57 2.20 -10.00
N MET A 148 1.69 1.65 -10.83
CA MET A 148 0.60 0.78 -10.38
C MET A 148 1.13 -0.57 -9.90
N LEU A 149 2.12 -1.16 -10.59
CA LEU A 149 2.79 -2.38 -10.12
C LEU A 149 3.37 -2.19 -8.70
N ARG A 150 3.99 -1.04 -8.42
CA ARG A 150 4.55 -0.76 -7.08
C ARG A 150 3.48 -0.65 -6.00
N ILE A 151 2.33 -0.07 -6.32
CA ILE A 151 1.17 0.00 -5.41
C ILE A 151 0.65 -1.41 -5.17
N ALA A 152 0.35 -2.17 -6.22
CA ALA A 152 -0.16 -3.54 -6.11
C ALA A 152 0.75 -4.42 -5.23
N VAL A 153 2.05 -4.51 -5.56
CA VAL A 153 3.01 -5.28 -4.75
C VAL A 153 3.02 -4.80 -3.30
N SER A 154 3.12 -3.49 -3.07
CA SER A 154 3.20 -2.97 -1.71
C SER A 154 1.91 -3.24 -0.92
N SER A 155 0.73 -3.10 -1.54
CA SER A 155 -0.56 -3.37 -0.92
C SER A 155 -0.69 -4.85 -0.58
N HIS A 156 -0.39 -5.77 -1.50
CA HIS A 156 -0.40 -7.20 -1.22
C HIS A 156 0.53 -7.59 -0.08
N CYS A 157 1.76 -7.05 -0.05
CA CYS A 157 2.68 -7.29 1.06
C CYS A 157 2.10 -6.84 2.41
N ILE A 158 1.40 -5.70 2.45
CA ILE A 158 0.80 -5.18 3.68
C ILE A 158 -0.41 -6.01 4.11
N LEU A 159 -1.17 -6.53 3.15
CA LEU A 159 -2.34 -7.38 3.38
C LEU A 159 -1.97 -8.84 3.70
N GLY A 160 -0.71 -9.24 3.52
CA GLY A 160 -0.23 -10.60 3.77
C GLY A 160 -0.39 -11.56 2.58
N ASN A 161 -0.71 -11.04 1.40
CA ASN A 161 -0.97 -11.79 0.17
C ASN A 161 0.35 -12.00 -0.60
N ALA A 162 1.19 -12.92 -0.13
CA ALA A 162 2.55 -13.09 -0.64
C ALA A 162 2.60 -13.58 -2.10
N ASP A 163 1.74 -14.53 -2.46
CA ASP A 163 1.72 -15.15 -3.79
C ASP A 163 1.31 -14.14 -4.87
N GLU A 164 0.27 -13.36 -4.58
CA GLU A 164 -0.20 -12.30 -5.46
C GLU A 164 0.83 -11.17 -5.55
N ALA A 165 1.50 -10.82 -4.44
CA ALA A 165 2.58 -9.84 -4.47
C ALA A 165 3.70 -10.26 -5.44
N GLY A 166 4.05 -11.56 -5.48
CA GLY A 166 5.05 -12.12 -6.40
C GLY A 166 4.68 -11.90 -7.87
N THR A 167 3.41 -12.13 -8.21
CA THR A 167 2.90 -11.96 -9.59
C THR A 167 3.14 -10.56 -10.15
N PHE A 168 2.91 -9.53 -9.34
CA PHE A 168 3.18 -8.15 -9.76
C PHE A 168 4.66 -7.76 -9.63
N TYR A 169 5.37 -8.36 -8.67
CA TYR A 169 6.78 -8.08 -8.41
C TYR A 169 7.68 -8.50 -9.57
N ASP A 170 7.40 -9.64 -10.21
CA ASP A 170 8.20 -10.16 -11.33
C ASP A 170 8.15 -9.24 -12.55
N ARG A 171 7.11 -8.40 -12.65
CA ARG A 171 6.93 -7.43 -13.74
C ARG A 171 7.63 -6.10 -13.46
N LEU A 172 8.15 -5.89 -12.26
CA LEU A 172 8.85 -4.66 -11.91
C LEU A 172 10.27 -4.63 -12.51
N PRO A 173 10.77 -3.44 -12.89
CA PRO A 173 12.19 -3.27 -13.19
C PRO A 173 13.07 -3.63 -11.98
N ALA A 174 14.27 -4.18 -12.22
CA ALA A 174 15.18 -4.64 -11.17
C ALA A 174 15.48 -3.60 -10.07
N ARG A 175 15.47 -2.30 -10.41
CA ARG A 175 15.64 -1.23 -9.41
C ARG A 175 14.47 -1.17 -8.42
N ASP A 176 13.25 -1.34 -8.91
CA ASP A 176 12.02 -1.29 -8.12
C ASP A 176 11.83 -2.59 -7.34
N GLN A 177 12.16 -3.74 -7.94
CA GLN A 177 12.24 -5.02 -7.25
C GLN A 177 13.08 -4.91 -5.98
N ARG A 178 14.36 -4.50 -6.08
CA ARG A 178 15.24 -4.34 -4.90
C ARG A 178 14.68 -3.41 -3.83
N GLN A 179 13.94 -2.37 -4.21
CA GLN A 179 13.32 -1.47 -3.24
C GLN A 179 12.14 -2.12 -2.54
N LEU A 180 11.30 -2.83 -3.29
CA LEU A 180 10.12 -3.46 -2.75
C LEU A 180 10.43 -4.72 -1.96
N SER A 181 11.44 -5.53 -2.29
CA SER A 181 11.82 -6.66 -1.43
C SER A 181 12.21 -6.19 -0.02
N ARG A 182 12.96 -5.08 0.09
CA ARG A 182 13.28 -4.48 1.41
C ARG A 182 12.04 -3.97 2.14
N ARG A 183 11.07 -3.42 1.40
CA ARG A 183 9.82 -2.91 1.98
C ARG A 183 8.95 -4.06 2.48
N CYS A 184 8.75 -5.08 1.65
CA CYS A 184 7.88 -6.23 1.88
C CYS A 184 8.38 -7.14 3.00
N ARG A 185 9.71 -7.25 3.18
CA ARG A 185 10.28 -7.98 4.32
C ARG A 185 9.78 -7.48 5.69
N ARG A 186 9.44 -6.20 5.81
CA ARG A 186 8.87 -5.63 7.05
C ARG A 186 7.47 -6.17 7.39
N TYR A 187 6.81 -6.77 6.40
CA TYR A 187 5.49 -7.39 6.52
C TYR A 187 5.55 -8.92 6.44
N GLY A 188 6.75 -9.50 6.50
CA GLY A 188 6.93 -10.96 6.43
C GLY A 188 6.83 -11.56 5.02
N VAL A 189 6.81 -10.72 3.97
CA VAL A 189 6.81 -11.19 2.58
C VAL A 189 8.21 -11.08 1.98
N GLU A 190 8.71 -12.20 1.47
CA GLU A 190 10.00 -12.29 0.76
C GLU A 190 9.77 -12.79 -0.67
N PHE A 191 10.65 -12.38 -1.58
CA PHE A 191 10.62 -12.77 -2.99
C PHE A 191 11.92 -13.51 -3.30
N GLU A 192 11.83 -14.59 -4.07
CA GLU A 192 12.97 -15.43 -4.48
C GLU A 192 13.74 -14.87 -5.69
#